data_AF-A0A257GX52-F1
#
_entry.id   AF-A0A257GX52-F1
#
_cell.length_a   1.000
_cell.length_b   1.000
_cell.length_c   1.000
_cell.angle_alpha   90.00
_cell.angle_beta   90.00
_cell.angle_gamma   90.00
#
_symmetry.space_group_name_H-M   'P 1'
#
loop_
_entity.id
_entity.type
_entity.pdbx_description
1 polymer ?
#
loop_
_entity_poly.entity_id
_entity_poly.type
_entity_poly.pdbx_seq_one_letter_code
_entity_poly.pdbx_strand_id
1 'polypeptide(L)'
;MLLHSLERAAEGANAKAHHFLAALHLGAAVPWVIAGYLVFNGWVQVKLQSTLTRWNRQRDGVVDMLVAAKALGALGQPPNETVHPVLQRLQGQHTLVKRVLAELSPTWVERTPMLAEYANLFALQAYAELGARSARLQAHVPSLRAIYESVADCEAQLGLLEHLQATPHHTWPRLFTPGSTQPVQQLSLQHMVNPLVEGAAPLTVDLKDQGAFVSGQNGLGKSTLLRGVGLNVMAARAFGFCYCRQAVLPDVPVVSSIQIEDSLHTADSLYMAEMRRAETLVHKMAALEGCGG
;
A
#
# COMPACT_ATOMS: atom_id res chain seq x y z
N MET A 1 -35.75 35.96 -81.25
CA MET A 1 -35.17 34.63 -80.96
C MET A 1 -33.70 34.71 -80.50
N LEU A 2 -32.85 35.55 -81.12
CA LEU A 2 -31.43 35.72 -80.76
C LEU A 2 -31.15 36.43 -79.41
N LEU A 3 -32.00 37.38 -78.99
CA LEU A 3 -31.86 38.07 -77.69
C LEU A 3 -32.14 37.14 -76.51
N HIS A 4 -33.13 36.26 -76.64
CA HIS A 4 -33.53 35.33 -75.58
C HIS A 4 -32.52 34.17 -75.40
N SER A 5 -31.73 33.85 -76.42
CA SER A 5 -30.62 32.88 -76.31
C SER A 5 -29.38 33.47 -75.64
N LEU A 6 -29.15 34.79 -75.75
CA LEU A 6 -28.02 35.47 -75.10
C LEU A 6 -28.28 35.69 -73.60
N GLU A 7 -29.52 35.99 -73.21
CA GLU A 7 -29.93 36.10 -71.79
C GLU A 7 -29.73 34.78 -71.02
N ARG A 8 -30.17 33.64 -71.57
CA ARG A 8 -29.99 32.32 -70.93
C ARG A 8 -28.52 31.90 -70.82
N ALA A 9 -27.67 32.32 -71.77
CA ALA A 9 -26.23 32.07 -71.70
C ALA A 9 -25.55 32.90 -70.60
N ALA A 10 -25.99 34.16 -70.39
CA ALA A 10 -25.50 35.03 -69.33
C ALA A 10 -25.94 34.56 -67.93
N GLU A 11 -27.19 34.11 -67.77
CA GLU A 11 -27.68 33.54 -66.50
C GLU A 11 -26.94 32.24 -66.11
N GLY A 12 -26.69 31.35 -67.09
CA GLY A 12 -25.93 30.12 -66.87
C GLY A 12 -24.45 30.36 -66.54
N ALA A 13 -23.84 31.43 -67.06
CA ALA A 13 -22.49 31.84 -66.70
C ALA A 13 -22.42 32.43 -65.28
N ASN A 14 -23.43 33.20 -64.88
CA ASN A 14 -23.50 33.80 -63.55
C ASN A 14 -23.73 32.74 -62.46
N ALA A 15 -24.60 31.75 -62.70
CA ALA A 15 -24.79 30.62 -61.79
C ALA A 15 -23.51 29.79 -61.62
N LYS A 16 -22.76 29.54 -62.69
CA LYS A 16 -21.44 28.86 -62.62
C LYS A 16 -20.40 29.70 -61.87
N ALA A 17 -20.40 31.03 -62.04
CA ALA A 17 -19.52 31.93 -61.31
C ALA A 17 -19.84 31.96 -59.81
N HIS A 18 -21.12 31.95 -59.42
CA HIS A 18 -21.52 31.85 -58.02
C HIS A 18 -21.15 30.50 -57.38
N HIS A 19 -21.31 29.39 -58.10
CA HIS A 19 -20.83 28.08 -57.63
C HIS A 19 -19.31 28.01 -57.51
N PHE A 20 -18.57 28.64 -58.44
CA PHE A 20 -17.11 28.72 -58.39
C PHE A 20 -16.61 29.58 -57.22
N LEU A 21 -17.23 30.73 -56.99
CA LEU A 21 -16.93 31.60 -55.84
C LEU A 21 -17.30 30.94 -54.51
N ALA A 22 -18.45 30.26 -54.42
CA ALA A 22 -18.83 29.49 -53.23
C ALA A 22 -17.86 28.34 -52.95
N ALA A 23 -17.39 27.63 -53.97
CA ALA A 23 -16.36 26.60 -53.85
C ALA A 23 -15.00 27.18 -53.42
N LEU A 24 -14.63 28.37 -53.91
CA LEU A 24 -13.41 29.08 -53.51
C LEU A 24 -13.47 29.54 -52.05
N HIS A 25 -14.63 30.03 -51.58
CA HIS A 25 -14.85 30.41 -50.19
C HIS A 25 -14.88 29.21 -49.24
N LEU A 26 -15.48 28.09 -49.64
CA LEU A 26 -15.38 26.83 -48.89
C LEU A 26 -13.93 26.35 -48.81
N GLY A 27 -13.17 26.40 -49.91
CA GLY A 27 -11.75 26.05 -49.92
C GLY A 27 -10.89 26.95 -49.03
N ALA A 28 -11.21 28.23 -48.93
CA ALA A 28 -10.53 29.19 -48.06
C ALA A 28 -10.87 29.02 -46.57
N ALA A 29 -12.03 28.44 -46.23
CA ALA A 29 -12.44 28.19 -44.85
C ALA A 29 -11.77 26.94 -44.24
N VAL A 30 -11.44 25.94 -45.07
CA VAL A 30 -10.85 24.66 -44.60
C VAL A 30 -9.55 24.85 -43.80
N PRO A 31 -8.55 25.65 -44.24
CA PRO A 31 -7.33 25.87 -43.47
C PRO A 31 -7.57 26.49 -42.08
N TRP A 32 -8.55 27.40 -41.97
CA TRP A 32 -8.90 28.03 -40.70
C TRP A 32 -9.59 27.06 -39.73
N VAL A 33 -10.44 26.18 -40.25
CA VAL A 33 -11.04 25.10 -39.45
C VAL A 33 -9.95 24.13 -38.95
N ILE A 34 -9.00 23.75 -39.81
CA ILE A 34 -7.86 22.90 -39.43
C ILE A 34 -7.00 23.60 -38.37
N ALA A 35 -6.66 24.88 -38.57
CA ALA A 35 -5.88 25.65 -37.61
C ALA A 35 -6.58 25.77 -36.25
N GLY A 36 -7.89 26.07 -36.26
CA GLY A 36 -8.72 26.09 -35.06
C GLY A 36 -8.77 24.75 -34.34
N TYR A 37 -8.90 23.66 -35.10
CA TYR A 37 -8.84 22.29 -34.56
C TYR A 37 -7.49 21.99 -33.91
N LEU A 38 -6.37 22.33 -34.56
CA LEU A 38 -5.03 22.10 -34.01
C LEU A 38 -4.76 22.92 -32.74
N VAL A 39 -5.20 24.18 -32.71
CA VAL A 39 -5.11 25.04 -31.50
C VAL A 39 -5.96 24.46 -30.38
N PHE A 40 -7.19 24.02 -30.67
CA PHE A 40 -8.05 23.37 -29.69
C PHE A 40 -7.43 22.06 -29.18
N ASN A 41 -6.91 21.23 -30.08
CA ASN A 41 -6.25 19.97 -29.74
C ASN A 41 -5.04 20.21 -28.82
N GLY A 42 -4.14 21.13 -29.19
CA GLY A 42 -3.00 21.53 -28.37
C GLY A 42 -3.40 22.10 -27.02
N TRP A 43 -4.44 22.93 -26.97
CA TRP A 43 -4.97 23.47 -25.71
C TRP A 43 -5.51 22.38 -24.78
N VAL A 44 -6.30 21.43 -25.32
CA VAL A 44 -6.79 20.26 -24.57
C VAL A 44 -5.62 19.43 -24.05
N GLN A 45 -4.62 19.15 -24.89
CA GLN A 45 -3.44 18.39 -24.49
C GLN A 45 -2.70 19.07 -23.34
N VAL A 46 -2.33 20.35 -23.46
CA VAL A 46 -1.62 21.09 -22.39
C VAL A 46 -2.42 21.09 -21.09
N LYS A 47 -3.73 21.29 -21.16
CA LYS A 47 -4.60 21.36 -19.97
C LYS A 47 -4.76 20.02 -19.27
N LEU A 48 -4.89 18.92 -20.02
CA LEU A 48 -5.19 17.60 -19.48
C LEU A 48 -3.99 16.65 -19.41
N GLN A 49 -2.81 17.03 -19.92
CA GLN A 49 -1.62 16.19 -19.91
C GLN A 49 -1.22 15.79 -18.49
N SER A 50 -1.30 16.70 -17.53
CA SER A 50 -1.00 16.41 -16.12
C SER A 50 -1.99 15.40 -15.51
N THR A 51 -3.27 15.49 -15.89
CA THR A 51 -4.30 14.54 -15.47
C THR A 51 -4.09 13.16 -16.10
N LEU A 52 -3.81 13.11 -17.41
CA LEU A 52 -3.58 11.87 -18.14
C LEU A 52 -2.31 11.16 -17.67
N THR A 53 -1.21 11.89 -17.45
CA THR A 53 0.03 11.32 -16.92
C THR A 53 -0.14 10.78 -15.50
N ARG A 54 -0.86 11.51 -14.63
CA ARG A 54 -1.21 11.01 -13.29
C ARG A 54 -2.05 9.74 -13.36
N TRP A 55 -3.06 9.72 -14.23
CA TRP A 55 -3.91 8.55 -14.47
C TRP A 55 -3.09 7.35 -14.94
N ASN A 56 -2.22 7.52 -15.95
CA ASN A 56 -1.39 6.44 -16.46
C ASN A 56 -0.47 5.89 -15.38
N ARG A 57 0.21 6.76 -14.60
CA ARG A 57 1.06 6.32 -13.48
C ARG A 57 0.27 5.51 -12.43
N GLN A 58 -0.93 5.94 -12.08
CA GLN A 58 -1.78 5.23 -11.12
C GLN A 58 -2.24 3.87 -11.67
N ARG A 59 -2.68 3.85 -12.93
CA ARG A 59 -3.06 2.63 -13.63
C ARG A 59 -1.90 1.64 -13.69
N ASP A 60 -0.71 2.10 -14.07
CA ASP A 60 0.47 1.25 -14.24
C ASP A 60 0.85 0.60 -12.90
N GLY A 61 0.81 1.35 -11.79
CA GLY A 61 1.00 0.78 -10.45
C GLY A 61 -0.03 -0.29 -10.08
N VAL A 62 -1.31 -0.11 -10.45
CA VAL A 62 -2.35 -1.14 -10.27
C VAL A 62 -2.08 -2.36 -11.15
N VAL A 63 -1.63 -2.16 -12.40
CA VAL A 63 -1.27 -3.24 -13.33
C VAL A 63 -0.10 -4.05 -12.77
N ASP A 64 0.96 -3.41 -12.28
CA ASP A 64 2.11 -4.09 -11.69
C ASP A 64 1.70 -4.93 -10.46
N MET A 65 0.87 -4.38 -9.58
CA MET A 65 0.28 -5.12 -8.46
C MET A 65 -0.53 -6.34 -8.94
N LEU A 66 -1.34 -6.20 -9.99
CA LEU A 66 -2.13 -7.31 -10.54
C LEU A 66 -1.25 -8.37 -11.21
N VAL A 67 -0.13 -7.97 -11.83
CA VAL A 67 0.86 -8.90 -12.38
C VAL A 67 1.51 -9.71 -11.25
N ALA A 68 1.89 -9.07 -10.15
CA ALA A 68 2.40 -9.75 -8.96
C ALA A 68 1.36 -10.71 -8.37
N ALA A 69 0.11 -10.25 -8.19
CA ALA A 69 -0.99 -11.09 -7.70
C ALA A 69 -1.23 -12.32 -8.58
N LYS A 70 -1.17 -12.16 -9.90
CA LYS A 70 -1.30 -13.27 -10.87
C LYS A 70 -0.15 -14.27 -10.75
N ALA A 71 1.08 -13.79 -10.57
CA ALA A 71 2.25 -14.65 -10.40
C ALA A 71 2.15 -15.45 -9.09
N LEU A 72 1.84 -14.79 -7.97
CA LEU A 72 1.63 -15.43 -6.67
C LEU A 72 0.46 -16.44 -6.69
N GLY A 73 -0.66 -16.09 -7.32
CA GLY A 73 -1.81 -16.99 -7.46
C GLY A 73 -1.52 -18.22 -8.31
N ALA A 74 -0.55 -18.16 -9.25
CA ALA A 74 -0.11 -19.32 -10.01
C ALA A 74 0.70 -20.31 -9.16
N LEU A 75 1.42 -19.81 -8.14
CA LEU A 75 2.15 -20.65 -7.18
C LEU A 75 1.22 -21.40 -6.21
N GLY A 76 -0.05 -21.01 -6.10
CA GLY A 76 -1.07 -21.72 -5.31
C GLY A 76 -1.53 -23.07 -5.89
N GLN A 77 -0.97 -23.51 -7.03
CA GLN A 77 -1.31 -24.78 -7.69
C GLN A 77 -0.17 -25.83 -7.69
N PRO A 78 0.55 -26.11 -6.58
CA PRO A 78 1.52 -27.19 -6.58
C PRO A 78 0.79 -28.55 -6.56
N PRO A 79 1.24 -29.56 -7.34
CA PRO A 79 0.55 -30.85 -7.45
C PRO A 79 0.54 -31.71 -6.18
N ASN A 80 1.30 -31.39 -5.12
CA ASN A 80 1.50 -32.34 -4.01
C ASN A 80 1.95 -31.74 -2.66
N GLU A 81 1.68 -30.46 -2.39
CA GLU A 81 2.11 -29.80 -1.14
C GLU A 81 0.99 -29.01 -0.47
N THR A 82 1.07 -28.87 0.85
CA THR A 82 0.19 -27.98 1.62
C THR A 82 0.48 -26.53 1.26
N VAL A 83 -0.39 -25.93 0.45
CA VAL A 83 -0.28 -24.54 0.02
C VAL A 83 -0.58 -23.60 1.18
N HIS A 84 0.25 -22.57 1.36
CA HIS A 84 0.02 -21.53 2.35
C HIS A 84 -1.35 -20.84 2.15
N PRO A 85 -2.16 -20.57 3.20
CA PRO A 85 -3.51 -19.99 3.09
C PRO A 85 -3.59 -18.70 2.25
N VAL A 86 -2.57 -17.85 2.33
CA VAL A 86 -2.51 -16.60 1.54
C VAL A 86 -2.44 -16.86 0.03
N LEU A 87 -1.65 -17.86 -0.39
CA LEU A 87 -1.55 -18.24 -1.79
C LEU A 87 -2.85 -18.86 -2.30
N GLN A 88 -3.57 -19.62 -1.45
CA GLN A 88 -4.90 -20.13 -1.78
C GLN A 88 -5.92 -19.00 -1.98
N ARG A 89 -5.88 -17.96 -1.13
CA ARG A 89 -6.73 -16.76 -1.27
C ARG A 89 -6.47 -16.05 -2.60
N LEU A 90 -5.21 -15.84 -2.96
CA LEU A 90 -4.81 -15.22 -4.24
C LEU A 90 -5.21 -16.08 -5.45
N GLN A 91 -5.07 -17.41 -5.33
CA GLN A 91 -5.54 -18.34 -6.35
C GLN A 91 -7.05 -18.27 -6.56
N GLY A 92 -7.85 -18.16 -5.49
CA GLY A 92 -9.30 -17.96 -5.58
C GLY A 92 -9.70 -16.69 -6.33
N GLN A 93 -8.85 -15.66 -6.29
CA GLN A 93 -9.04 -14.39 -6.99
C GLN A 93 -8.46 -14.38 -8.42
N HIS A 94 -7.78 -15.45 -8.86
CA HIS A 94 -6.98 -15.47 -10.10
C HIS A 94 -7.78 -15.17 -11.37
N THR A 95 -9.03 -15.62 -11.45
CA THR A 95 -9.91 -15.35 -12.60
C THR A 95 -10.29 -13.87 -12.69
N LEU A 96 -10.59 -13.27 -11.54
CA LEU A 96 -10.88 -11.83 -11.41
C LEU A 96 -9.64 -11.01 -11.73
N VAL A 97 -8.47 -11.36 -11.17
CA VAL A 97 -7.19 -10.70 -11.44
C VAL A 97 -6.89 -10.71 -12.94
N LYS A 98 -7.03 -11.84 -13.62
CA LYS A 98 -6.82 -11.94 -15.08
C LYS A 98 -7.78 -11.05 -15.87
N ARG A 99 -9.06 -11.01 -15.49
CA ARG A 99 -10.08 -10.18 -16.15
C ARG A 99 -9.75 -8.69 -16.00
N VAL A 100 -9.54 -8.24 -14.77
CA VAL A 100 -9.25 -6.83 -14.46
C VAL A 100 -7.91 -6.40 -15.08
N LEU A 101 -6.91 -7.27 -15.07
CA LEU A 101 -5.63 -7.02 -15.73
C LEU A 101 -5.80 -6.84 -17.24
N ALA A 102 -6.61 -7.67 -17.90
CA ALA A 102 -6.89 -7.52 -19.33
C ALA A 102 -7.61 -6.20 -19.64
N GLU A 103 -8.57 -5.79 -18.79
CA GLU A 103 -9.33 -4.54 -18.94
C GLU A 103 -8.49 -3.28 -18.71
N LEU A 104 -7.55 -3.31 -17.76
CA LEU A 104 -6.73 -2.16 -17.39
C LEU A 104 -5.40 -2.09 -18.15
N SER A 105 -4.96 -3.19 -18.75
CA SER A 105 -3.68 -3.23 -19.46
C SER A 105 -3.65 -2.21 -20.62
N PRO A 106 -2.48 -1.60 -20.90
CA PRO A 106 -2.34 -0.67 -22.01
C PRO A 106 -2.77 -1.34 -23.32
N THR A 107 -3.59 -0.63 -24.10
CA THR A 107 -4.01 -1.09 -25.43
C THR A 107 -2.81 -1.23 -26.35
N TRP A 108 -2.95 -2.00 -27.43
CA TRP A 108 -1.88 -2.13 -28.42
C TRP A 108 -1.47 -0.79 -29.05
N VAL A 109 -2.42 0.14 -29.19
CA VAL A 109 -2.17 1.52 -29.64
C VAL A 109 -1.29 2.29 -28.66
N GLU A 110 -1.50 2.14 -27.34
CA GLU A 110 -0.66 2.79 -26.33
C GLU A 110 0.74 2.20 -26.22
N ARG A 111 0.90 0.92 -26.59
CA ARG A 111 2.21 0.25 -26.62
C ARG A 111 3.05 0.67 -27.82
N THR A 112 2.46 1.35 -28.80
CA THR A 112 3.13 1.78 -30.04
C THR A 112 3.24 3.30 -30.05
N PRO A 113 4.43 3.87 -29.71
CA PRO A 113 4.60 5.32 -29.49
C PRO A 113 4.08 6.16 -30.67
N MET A 114 4.43 5.75 -31.89
CA MET A 114 4.03 6.43 -33.12
C MET A 114 2.51 6.45 -33.32
N LEU A 115 1.80 5.33 -33.09
CA LEU A 115 0.34 5.28 -33.25
C LEU A 115 -0.39 6.03 -32.14
N ALA A 116 0.11 5.97 -30.90
CA ALA A 116 -0.43 6.74 -29.78
C ALA A 116 -0.34 8.25 -30.02
N GLU A 117 0.78 8.73 -30.57
CA GLU A 117 0.96 10.13 -30.95
C GLU A 117 -0.05 10.55 -32.01
N TYR A 118 -0.24 9.75 -33.08
CA TYR A 118 -1.22 10.06 -34.12
C TYR A 118 -2.67 10.00 -33.62
N ALA A 119 -3.03 8.99 -32.82
CA ALA A 119 -4.37 8.86 -32.26
C ALA A 119 -4.72 10.04 -31.34
N ASN A 120 -3.75 10.52 -30.56
CA ASN A 120 -3.95 11.70 -29.71
C ASN A 120 -3.95 13.01 -30.51
N LEU A 121 -3.11 13.12 -31.55
CA LEU A 121 -3.04 14.28 -32.44
C LEU A 121 -4.34 14.48 -33.23
N PHE A 122 -5.00 13.41 -33.68
CA PHE A 122 -6.19 13.51 -34.54
C PHE A 122 -7.52 13.22 -33.85
N ALA A 123 -7.53 12.50 -32.73
CA ALA A 123 -8.79 12.09 -32.10
C ALA A 123 -8.85 12.37 -30.59
N LEU A 124 -7.77 12.88 -29.99
CA LEU A 124 -7.67 13.04 -28.53
C LEU A 124 -8.09 11.76 -27.79
N GLN A 125 -7.83 10.60 -28.37
CA GLN A 125 -8.47 9.34 -27.98
C GLN A 125 -8.22 8.99 -26.50
N ALA A 126 -6.97 9.14 -26.03
CA ALA A 126 -6.63 8.87 -24.64
C ALA A 126 -7.36 9.81 -23.66
N TYR A 127 -7.66 11.05 -24.08
CA TYR A 127 -8.38 12.04 -23.29
C TYR A 127 -9.89 11.78 -23.30
N ALA A 128 -10.46 11.39 -24.44
CA ALA A 128 -11.88 11.06 -24.57
C ALA A 128 -12.24 9.81 -23.76
N GLU A 129 -11.36 8.81 -23.73
CA GLU A 129 -11.59 7.57 -22.99
C GLU A 129 -11.31 7.67 -21.49
N LEU A 130 -10.64 8.75 -21.04
CA LEU A 130 -10.18 8.91 -19.65
C LEU A 130 -11.33 8.74 -18.63
N GLY A 131 -12.47 9.39 -18.88
CA GLY A 131 -13.63 9.31 -17.99
C GLY A 131 -14.28 7.92 -17.95
N ALA A 132 -14.40 7.26 -19.10
CA ALA A 132 -14.95 5.90 -19.16
C ALA A 132 -14.02 4.86 -18.52
N ARG A 133 -12.70 5.06 -18.63
CA ARG A 133 -11.69 4.20 -18.00
C ARG A 133 -11.61 4.42 -16.50
N SER A 134 -11.70 5.68 -16.04
CA SER A 134 -11.74 5.99 -14.61
C SER A 134 -12.99 5.45 -13.93
N ALA A 135 -14.16 5.57 -14.56
CA ALA A 135 -15.41 4.97 -14.06
C ALA A 135 -15.33 3.43 -13.97
N ARG A 136 -14.74 2.78 -14.99
CA ARG A 136 -14.51 1.32 -14.97
C ARG A 136 -13.55 0.88 -13.87
N LEU A 137 -12.47 1.64 -13.63
CA LEU A 137 -11.56 1.36 -12.52
C LEU A 137 -12.25 1.57 -11.17
N GLN A 138 -13.02 2.64 -11.02
CA GLN A 138 -13.79 2.93 -9.80
C GLN A 138 -14.74 1.79 -9.43
N ALA A 139 -15.40 1.18 -10.43
CA ALA A 139 -16.26 0.02 -10.21
C ALA A 139 -15.51 -1.19 -9.61
N HIS A 140 -14.20 -1.31 -9.88
CA HIS A 140 -13.36 -2.39 -9.39
C HIS A 140 -12.59 -2.06 -8.11
N VAL A 141 -12.66 -0.84 -7.58
CA VAL A 141 -11.91 -0.42 -6.38
C VAL A 141 -12.10 -1.37 -5.18
N PRO A 142 -13.32 -1.85 -4.84
CA PRO A 142 -13.49 -2.80 -3.74
C PRO A 142 -12.74 -4.11 -3.97
N SER A 143 -12.80 -4.67 -5.18
CA SER A 143 -12.10 -5.90 -5.56
C SER A 143 -10.58 -5.70 -5.59
N LEU A 144 -10.12 -4.55 -6.11
CA LEU A 144 -8.70 -4.20 -6.13
C LEU A 144 -8.13 -4.04 -4.71
N ARG A 145 -8.90 -3.49 -3.77
CA ARG A 145 -8.52 -3.42 -2.36
C ARG A 145 -8.32 -4.81 -1.76
N ALA A 146 -9.25 -5.73 -2.00
CA ALA A 146 -9.13 -7.11 -1.50
C ALA A 146 -7.90 -7.84 -2.08
N ILE A 147 -7.58 -7.59 -3.36
CA ILE A 147 -6.35 -8.12 -3.99
C ILE A 147 -5.12 -7.47 -3.35
N TYR A 148 -5.11 -6.15 -3.20
CA TYR A 148 -4.02 -5.40 -2.57
C TYR A 148 -3.72 -5.93 -1.17
N GLU A 149 -4.75 -6.09 -0.33
CA GLU A 149 -4.61 -6.64 1.02
C GLU A 149 -4.03 -8.07 1.01
N SER A 150 -4.43 -8.89 0.03
CA SER A 150 -3.91 -10.26 -0.10
C SER A 150 -2.45 -10.31 -0.55
N VAL A 151 -2.05 -9.42 -1.45
CA VAL A 151 -0.64 -9.27 -1.87
C VAL A 151 0.20 -8.71 -0.71
N ALA A 152 -0.31 -7.70 -0.01
CA ALA A 152 0.37 -7.08 1.12
C ALA A 152 0.56 -8.06 2.30
N ASP A 153 -0.45 -8.90 2.59
CA ASP A 153 -0.35 -9.98 3.58
C ASP A 153 0.75 -10.99 3.19
N CYS A 154 0.83 -11.35 1.89
CA CYS A 154 1.88 -12.22 1.38
C CYS A 154 3.28 -11.59 1.53
N GLU A 155 3.43 -10.32 1.16
CA GLU A 155 4.70 -9.58 1.24
C GLU A 155 5.16 -9.42 2.70
N ALA A 156 4.24 -9.06 3.60
CA ALA A 156 4.54 -8.95 5.04
C ALA A 156 5.02 -10.28 5.63
N GLN A 157 4.38 -11.39 5.26
CA GLN A 157 4.78 -12.72 5.71
C GLN A 157 6.12 -13.16 5.13
N LEU A 158 6.40 -12.84 3.86
CA LEU A 158 7.71 -13.09 3.24
C LEU A 158 8.81 -12.30 3.93
N GLY A 159 8.58 -11.01 4.20
CA GLY A 159 9.54 -10.18 4.95
C GLY A 159 9.80 -10.72 6.36
N LEU A 160 8.75 -11.19 7.05
CA LEU A 160 8.91 -11.86 8.34
C LEU A 160 9.70 -13.17 8.21
N LEU A 161 9.41 -13.99 7.20
CA LEU A 161 10.10 -15.26 6.97
C LEU A 161 11.59 -15.04 6.68
N GLU A 162 11.93 -14.10 5.81
CA GLU A 162 13.32 -13.74 5.49
C GLU A 162 14.07 -13.29 6.75
N HIS A 163 13.43 -12.44 7.57
CA HIS A 163 13.99 -12.01 8.85
C HIS A 163 14.21 -13.19 9.82
N LEU A 164 13.25 -14.11 9.94
CA LEU A 164 13.36 -15.30 10.79
C LEU A 164 14.45 -16.25 10.30
N GLN A 165 14.62 -16.41 8.99
CA GLN A 165 15.70 -17.20 8.40
C GLN A 165 17.08 -16.61 8.70
N ALA A 166 17.20 -15.28 8.69
CA ALA A 166 18.43 -14.59 9.06
C ALA A 166 18.68 -14.56 10.58
N THR A 167 17.65 -14.81 11.40
CA THR A 167 17.73 -14.73 12.87
C THR A 167 18.15 -16.08 13.47
N PRO A 168 19.35 -16.18 14.12
CA PRO A 168 19.88 -17.47 14.57
C PRO A 168 19.06 -18.17 15.65
N HIS A 169 18.42 -17.39 16.52
CA HIS A 169 17.67 -17.87 17.67
C HIS A 169 16.32 -17.17 17.73
N HIS A 170 15.29 -17.90 17.32
CA HIS A 170 13.90 -17.47 17.45
C HIS A 170 13.04 -18.65 17.93
N THR A 171 11.95 -18.34 18.62
CA THR A 171 11.01 -19.35 19.12
C THR A 171 9.59 -18.81 19.13
N TRP A 172 8.63 -19.70 18.93
CA TRP A 172 7.20 -19.40 19.09
C TRP A 172 6.85 -19.59 20.57
N PRO A 173 6.51 -18.52 21.32
CA PRO A 173 6.27 -18.57 22.75
C PRO A 173 4.95 -19.29 23.05
N ARG A 174 4.90 -19.98 24.19
CA ARG A 174 3.62 -20.39 24.77
C ARG A 174 3.00 -19.20 25.50
N LEU A 175 1.81 -18.79 25.07
CA LEU A 175 1.05 -17.73 25.72
C LEU A 175 0.13 -18.32 26.81
N PHE A 176 0.17 -17.76 28.01
CA PHE A 176 -0.79 -18.08 29.06
C PHE A 176 -2.00 -17.14 28.96
N THR A 177 -3.17 -17.73 28.68
CA THR A 177 -4.44 -17.01 28.60
C THR A 177 -5.11 -16.93 29.99
N PRO A 178 -5.69 -15.78 30.37
CA PRO A 178 -6.54 -15.68 31.56
C PRO A 178 -7.71 -16.66 31.46
N GLY A 179 -7.89 -17.54 32.46
CA GLY A 179 -8.96 -18.56 32.48
C GLY A 179 -8.48 -20.02 32.38
N SER A 180 -7.18 -20.26 32.19
CA SER A 180 -6.59 -21.57 32.49
C SER A 180 -6.66 -21.83 33.99
N THR A 181 -6.86 -23.09 34.41
CA THR A 181 -7.17 -23.51 35.79
C THR A 181 -6.09 -23.21 36.83
N GLN A 182 -5.02 -22.51 36.44
CA GLN A 182 -4.02 -21.92 37.34
C GLN A 182 -3.68 -20.48 36.91
N PRO A 183 -3.80 -19.48 37.80
CA PRO A 183 -3.50 -18.08 37.51
C PRO A 183 -1.98 -17.82 37.63
N VAL A 184 -1.16 -18.54 36.86
CA VAL A 184 0.29 -18.32 36.91
C VAL A 184 0.67 -17.22 35.92
N GLN A 185 1.03 -16.05 36.45
CA GLN A 185 1.68 -14.98 35.69
C GLN A 185 3.15 -15.38 35.52
N GLN A 186 3.42 -16.30 34.58
CA GLN A 186 4.78 -16.74 34.28
C GLN A 186 5.36 -16.00 33.08
N LEU A 187 6.48 -15.33 33.30
CA LEU A 187 7.37 -14.81 32.25
C LEU A 187 8.67 -15.61 32.28
N SER A 188 8.89 -16.46 31.29
CA SER A 188 10.13 -17.21 31.11
C SER A 188 10.71 -16.94 29.72
N LEU A 189 11.95 -16.46 29.67
CA LEU A 189 12.70 -16.17 28.45
C LEU A 189 14.08 -16.83 28.59
N GLN A 190 14.27 -17.99 27.94
CA GLN A 190 15.50 -18.77 28.02
C GLN A 190 16.46 -18.37 26.90
N HIS A 191 17.67 -17.93 27.26
CA HIS A 191 18.69 -17.43 26.31
C HIS A 191 18.13 -16.35 25.37
N MET A 192 17.40 -15.37 25.91
CA MET A 192 16.97 -14.22 25.14
C MET A 192 18.15 -13.33 24.75
N VAL A 193 18.04 -12.73 23.57
CA VAL A 193 18.96 -11.72 23.07
C VAL A 193 18.19 -10.44 22.75
N ASN A 194 18.88 -9.30 22.82
CA ASN A 194 18.34 -8.03 22.33
C ASN A 194 18.79 -7.87 20.87
N PRO A 195 17.90 -8.00 19.87
CA PRO A 195 18.26 -7.92 18.45
C PRO A 195 18.77 -6.55 18.02
N LEU A 196 18.54 -5.49 18.80
CA LEU A 196 19.03 -4.14 18.50
C LEU A 196 20.46 -3.90 19.01
N VAL A 197 21.06 -4.89 19.67
CA VAL A 197 22.43 -4.80 20.19
C VAL A 197 23.27 -5.87 19.49
N GLU A 198 24.24 -5.43 18.71
CA GLU A 198 25.18 -6.33 18.04
C GLU A 198 26.02 -7.10 19.08
N GLY A 199 26.14 -8.42 18.89
CA GLY A 199 26.90 -9.27 19.81
C GLY A 199 26.32 -9.37 21.23
N ALA A 200 25.02 -9.11 21.41
CA ALA A 200 24.39 -9.20 22.72
C ALA A 200 24.55 -10.61 23.34
N ALA A 201 25.09 -10.66 24.57
CA ALA A 201 25.21 -11.91 25.30
C ALA A 201 23.79 -12.45 25.64
N PRO A 202 23.53 -13.75 25.44
CA PRO A 202 22.24 -14.34 25.77
C PRO A 202 22.02 -14.36 27.28
N LEU A 203 20.82 -13.98 27.71
CA LEU A 203 20.42 -13.93 29.12
C LEU A 203 19.14 -14.74 29.36
N THR A 204 18.99 -15.30 30.55
CA THR A 204 17.77 -16.01 30.95
C THR A 204 17.05 -15.22 32.03
N VAL A 205 15.74 -15.06 31.88
CA VAL A 205 14.85 -14.45 32.87
C VAL A 205 13.69 -15.41 33.12
N ASP A 206 13.45 -15.76 34.39
CA ASP A 206 12.32 -16.59 34.81
C ASP A 206 11.64 -15.91 36.02
N LEU A 207 10.42 -15.43 35.81
CA LEU A 207 9.59 -14.78 36.81
C LEU A 207 8.27 -15.54 36.90
N LYS A 208 7.89 -15.91 38.12
CA LYS A 208 6.65 -16.62 38.43
C LYS A 208 5.97 -15.89 39.56
N ASP A 209 4.84 -15.26 39.28
CA ASP A 209 3.99 -14.57 40.26
C ASP A 209 4.73 -13.51 41.11
N GLN A 210 5.85 -12.98 40.60
CA GLN A 210 6.69 -12.02 41.31
C GLN A 210 7.41 -11.07 40.34
N GLY A 211 7.72 -9.87 40.84
CA GLY A 211 8.62 -8.93 40.16
C GLY A 211 10.09 -9.28 40.41
N ALA A 212 10.97 -8.70 39.60
CA ALA A 212 12.42 -8.74 39.83
C ALA A 212 12.97 -7.34 40.08
N PHE A 213 13.85 -7.23 41.08
CA PHE A 213 14.64 -6.03 41.31
C PHE A 213 16.04 -6.23 40.72
N VAL A 214 16.40 -5.40 39.74
CA VAL A 214 17.71 -5.48 39.06
C VAL A 214 18.62 -4.39 39.60
N SER A 215 19.62 -4.77 40.39
CA SER A 215 20.64 -3.87 40.94
C SER A 215 21.99 -4.01 40.23
N GLY A 216 22.91 -3.09 40.48
CA GLY A 216 24.26 -3.10 39.91
C GLY A 216 24.73 -1.71 39.47
N GLN A 217 26.00 -1.58 39.11
CA GLN A 217 26.58 -0.31 38.67
C GLN A 217 25.93 0.21 37.38
N ASN A 218 25.93 1.53 37.20
CA ASN A 218 25.49 2.14 35.95
C ASN A 218 26.47 1.79 34.83
N GLY A 219 25.96 1.60 33.61
CA GLY A 219 26.76 1.15 32.47
C GLY A 219 26.85 -0.37 32.29
N LEU A 220 26.45 -1.20 33.27
CA LEU A 220 26.47 -2.67 33.16
C LEU A 220 25.31 -3.28 32.34
N GLY A 221 24.57 -2.47 31.57
CA GLY A 221 23.53 -2.98 30.67
C GLY A 221 22.17 -3.28 31.31
N LYS A 222 21.87 -2.81 32.53
CA LYS A 222 20.55 -3.01 33.18
C LYS A 222 19.38 -2.51 32.31
N SER A 223 19.50 -1.31 31.76
CA SER A 223 18.48 -0.75 30.84
C SER A 223 18.40 -1.56 29.54
N THR A 224 19.52 -2.11 29.06
CA THR A 224 19.58 -2.99 27.90
C THR A 224 18.85 -4.31 28.16
N LEU A 225 19.01 -4.87 29.37
CA LEU A 225 18.27 -6.05 29.82
C LEU A 225 16.76 -5.79 29.83
N LEU A 226 16.31 -4.71 30.49
CA LEU A 226 14.89 -4.37 30.57
C LEU A 226 14.28 -4.11 29.18
N ARG A 227 14.99 -3.38 28.31
CA ARG A 227 14.59 -3.19 26.91
C ARG A 227 14.58 -4.51 26.13
N GLY A 228 15.53 -5.41 26.37
CA GLY A 228 15.58 -6.73 25.75
C GLY A 228 14.38 -7.60 26.13
N VAL A 229 13.99 -7.62 27.41
CA VAL A 229 12.76 -8.28 27.88
C VAL A 229 11.55 -7.67 27.19
N GLY A 230 11.38 -6.35 27.27
CA GLY A 230 10.24 -5.65 26.66
C GLY A 230 10.12 -5.91 25.17
N LEU A 231 11.24 -5.85 24.43
CA LEU A 231 11.29 -6.09 22.99
C LEU A 231 10.92 -7.54 22.62
N ASN A 232 11.38 -8.52 23.39
CA ASN A 232 11.01 -9.93 23.18
C ASN A 232 9.51 -10.16 23.40
N VAL A 233 8.93 -9.55 24.45
CA VAL A 233 7.49 -9.63 24.70
C VAL A 233 6.71 -8.90 23.60
N MET A 234 7.16 -7.71 23.17
CA MET A 234 6.52 -6.97 22.07
C MET A 234 6.58 -7.72 20.75
N ALA A 235 7.72 -8.32 20.40
CA ALA A 235 7.87 -9.13 19.20
C ALA A 235 6.91 -10.33 19.20
N ALA A 236 6.73 -10.98 20.35
CA ALA A 236 5.76 -12.06 20.49
C ALA A 236 4.32 -11.58 20.26
N ARG A 237 3.96 -10.40 20.74
CA ARG A 237 2.61 -9.85 20.59
C ARG A 237 2.35 -9.37 19.16
N ALA A 238 3.34 -8.76 18.52
CA ALA A 238 3.20 -8.18 17.19
C ALA A 238 3.32 -9.22 16.08
N PHE A 239 4.28 -10.15 16.21
CA PHE A 239 4.68 -11.06 15.13
C PHE A 239 4.59 -12.54 15.53
N GLY A 240 4.27 -12.83 16.79
CA GLY A 240 4.12 -14.18 17.30
C GLY A 240 5.43 -14.85 17.76
N PHE A 241 6.61 -14.24 17.61
CA PHE A 241 7.89 -14.89 17.96
C PHE A 241 8.73 -14.09 18.97
N CYS A 242 9.66 -14.77 19.65
CA CYS A 242 10.68 -14.15 20.51
C CYS A 242 12.09 -14.42 19.98
N TYR A 243 13.03 -13.51 20.24
CA TYR A 243 14.47 -13.67 20.02
C TYR A 243 15.11 -14.44 21.19
N CYS A 244 14.67 -15.67 21.41
CA CYS A 244 15.18 -16.55 22.46
C CYS A 244 15.03 -18.02 22.05
N ARG A 245 15.54 -18.95 22.87
CA ARG A 245 15.43 -20.39 22.59
C ARG A 245 14.09 -20.99 23.04
N GLN A 246 13.59 -20.54 24.18
CA GLN A 246 12.29 -20.95 24.72
C GLN A 246 11.63 -19.77 25.41
N ALA A 247 10.33 -19.59 25.19
CA ALA A 247 9.57 -18.52 25.79
C ALA A 247 8.20 -18.98 26.31
N VAL A 248 7.86 -18.45 27.48
CA VAL A 248 6.56 -18.55 28.12
C VAL A 248 6.17 -17.14 28.54
N LEU A 249 5.05 -16.63 28.04
CA LEU A 249 4.67 -15.23 28.23
C LEU A 249 3.24 -15.11 28.79
N PRO A 250 2.99 -14.19 29.74
CA PRO A 250 1.64 -13.85 30.18
C PRO A 250 0.95 -12.95 29.16
N ASP A 251 -0.33 -13.18 28.84
CA ASP A 251 -1.14 -12.36 27.92
C ASP A 251 -1.58 -11.03 28.52
N VAL A 252 -0.60 -10.19 28.87
CA VAL A 252 -0.78 -8.86 29.45
C VAL A 252 -0.03 -7.79 28.64
N PRO A 253 -0.48 -6.53 28.64
CA PRO A 253 0.20 -5.45 27.94
C PRO A 253 1.57 -5.14 28.55
N VAL A 254 2.52 -4.73 27.72
CA VAL A 254 3.84 -4.24 28.17
C VAL A 254 3.75 -2.76 28.48
N VAL A 255 4.18 -2.37 29.68
CA VAL A 255 4.31 -0.96 30.09
C VAL A 255 5.72 -0.73 30.61
N SER A 256 6.33 0.41 30.27
CA SER A 256 7.70 0.75 30.67
C SER A 256 7.81 2.18 31.20
N SER A 257 8.62 2.37 32.23
CA SER A 257 9.13 3.69 32.66
C SER A 257 10.66 3.67 32.63
N ILE A 258 11.26 3.76 31.43
CA ILE A 258 12.72 3.68 31.22
C ILE A 258 13.34 5.01 30.78
N GLN A 259 12.58 5.88 30.11
CA GLN A 259 13.12 7.08 29.47
C GLN A 259 12.53 8.35 30.07
N ILE A 260 13.44 9.18 30.60
CA ILE A 260 13.18 10.52 31.07
C ILE A 260 13.60 11.46 29.95
N GLU A 261 12.63 12.06 29.28
CA GLU A 261 12.90 13.26 28.50
C GLU A 261 12.39 14.43 29.34
N ASP A 262 13.31 15.27 29.81
CA ASP A 262 12.94 16.55 30.41
C ASP A 262 12.36 17.43 29.31
N SER A 263 11.12 17.85 29.51
CA SER A 263 10.52 18.93 28.73
C SER A 263 10.75 20.23 29.50
N LEU A 264 11.77 20.99 29.11
CA LEU A 264 11.95 22.38 29.54
C LEU A 264 10.72 23.25 29.20
N HIS A 265 9.87 22.81 28.26
CA HIS A 265 8.69 23.52 27.79
C HIS A 265 7.48 23.41 28.73
N THR A 266 7.39 22.37 29.58
CA THR A 266 6.21 22.13 30.44
C THR A 266 6.39 22.57 31.89
N ALA A 267 7.55 23.09 32.28
CA ALA A 267 7.87 23.55 33.66
C ALA A 267 7.58 22.53 34.78
N ASP A 268 7.31 21.28 34.43
CA ASP A 268 7.12 20.18 35.38
C ASP A 268 8.50 19.69 35.83
N SER A 269 8.69 19.56 37.15
CA SER A 269 9.92 18.97 37.68
C SER A 269 10.00 17.48 37.33
N LEU A 270 11.22 16.97 37.15
CA LEU A 270 11.50 15.55 36.95
C LEU A 270 10.75 14.67 37.97
N TYR A 271 10.72 15.11 39.22
CA TYR A 271 10.02 14.42 40.32
C TYR A 271 8.50 14.32 40.10
N MET A 272 7.85 15.40 39.66
CA MET A 272 6.40 15.39 39.36
C MET A 272 6.09 14.51 38.15
N ALA A 273 6.94 14.52 37.13
CA ALA A 273 6.80 13.64 35.96
C ALA A 273 6.90 12.14 36.36
N GLU A 274 7.83 11.78 37.24
CA GLU A 274 7.96 10.41 37.76
C GLU A 274 6.74 10.00 38.62
N MET A 275 6.24 10.88 39.48
CA MET A 275 5.06 10.60 40.30
C MET A 275 3.80 10.35 39.46
N ARG A 276 3.53 11.20 38.46
CA ARG A 276 2.39 11.00 37.54
C ARG A 276 2.48 9.69 36.76
N ARG A 277 3.69 9.27 36.39
CA ARG A 277 3.91 7.99 35.70
C ARG A 277 3.69 6.79 36.60
N ALA A 278 4.18 6.86 37.84
CA ALA A 278 3.91 5.83 38.85
C ALA A 278 2.41 5.69 39.09
N GLU A 279 1.69 6.81 39.23
CA GLU A 279 0.22 6.84 39.34
C GLU A 279 -0.45 6.21 38.11
N THR A 280 -0.01 6.56 36.90
CA THR A 280 -0.52 5.98 35.64
C THR A 280 -0.31 4.47 35.57
N LEU A 281 0.86 3.98 36.02
CA LEU A 281 1.18 2.55 36.07
C LEU A 281 0.24 1.81 37.03
N VAL A 282 0.04 2.34 38.23
CA VAL A 282 -0.86 1.76 39.24
C VAL A 282 -2.30 1.72 38.72
N HIS A 283 -2.79 2.79 38.11
CA HIS A 283 -4.13 2.82 37.51
C HIS A 283 -4.30 1.80 36.39
N LYS A 284 -3.30 1.66 35.50
CA LYS A 284 -3.33 0.65 34.44
C LYS A 284 -3.34 -0.77 35.00
N MET A 285 -2.55 -1.04 36.04
CA MET A 285 -2.54 -2.35 36.70
C MET A 285 -3.90 -2.68 37.33
N ALA A 286 -4.48 -1.74 38.08
CA ALA A 286 -5.80 -1.93 38.69
C ALA A 286 -6.91 -2.16 37.65
N ALA A 287 -6.85 -1.47 36.50
CA ALA A 287 -7.79 -1.70 35.41
C ALA A 287 -7.67 -3.10 34.78
N LEU A 288 -6.46 -3.65 34.71
CA LEU A 288 -6.22 -5.00 34.17
C LEU A 288 -6.69 -6.09 35.14
N GLU A 289 -6.58 -5.86 36.45
CA GLU A 289 -7.11 -6.79 37.46
C GLU A 289 -8.65 -6.81 37.48
N GLY A 290 -9.31 -5.67 37.22
CA GLY A 290 -10.77 -5.56 37.21
C GLY A 290 -11.47 -6.15 35.97
N CYS A 291 -10.76 -6.33 34.85
CA CYS A 291 -11.33 -6.94 33.63
C CYS A 291 -11.20 -8.47 33.57
N GLY A 292 -10.54 -9.10 34.56
CA GLY A 292 -10.31 -10.56 34.62
C GLY A 292 -11.20 -11.31 35.62
N GLY A 293 -12.22 -10.65 36.20
CA GLY A 293 -13.18 -11.22 37.15
C GLY A 293 -14.52 -11.57 36.52
#